data_AF-A0A358NG90-F1
#
_entry.id   AF-A0A358NG90-F1
#
_cell.length_a   1.000
_cell.length_b   1.000
_cell.length_c   1.000
_cell.angle_alpha   90.00
_cell.angle_beta   90.00
_cell.angle_gamma   90.00
#
_symmetry.space_group_name_H-M   'P 1'
#
loop_
_entity.id
_entity.type
_entity.pdbx_description
1 polymer ?
#
loop_
_entity_poly.entity_id
_entity_poly.type
_entity_poly.pdbx_seq_one_letter_code
_entity_poly.pdbx_strand_id
1 'polypeptide(L)'
;AYDTALEHYEKSLELCDYNEDCPAAALIFSRIGQVKFQQGIISEAQFYFLKSLKAYENSVFAWGRVDVYYYLYKIYSSKNMVVKAKNYLEKASFYANKYACDELREHINSILIKLN
;
A
#
# COMPACT_ATOMS: atom_id res chain seq x y z
N ALA A 1 15.10 -2.54 -15.13
CA ALA A 1 15.29 -2.18 -13.71
C ALA A 1 14.08 -2.56 -12.85
N TYR A 2 12.84 -2.39 -13.35
CA TYR A 2 11.64 -2.92 -12.66
C TYR A 2 11.45 -4.43 -12.78
N ASP A 3 11.84 -5.01 -13.91
CA ASP A 3 11.65 -6.45 -14.16
C ASP A 3 12.46 -7.32 -13.20
N THR A 4 13.68 -6.92 -12.87
CA THR A 4 14.52 -7.59 -11.87
C THR A 4 13.91 -7.51 -10.46
N ALA A 5 13.31 -6.37 -10.09
CA ALA A 5 12.64 -6.23 -8.80
C ALA A 5 11.40 -7.14 -8.71
N LEU A 6 10.59 -7.19 -9.77
CA LEU A 6 9.44 -8.09 -9.85
C LEU A 6 9.86 -9.55 -9.75
N GLU A 7 10.91 -9.97 -10.44
CA GLU A 7 11.43 -11.35 -10.37
C GLU A 7 11.82 -11.74 -8.94
N HIS A 8 12.51 -10.84 -8.21
CA HIS A 8 12.85 -11.09 -6.81
C HIS A 8 11.62 -11.16 -5.90
N TYR A 9 10.62 -10.30 -6.12
CA TYR A 9 9.38 -10.33 -5.34
C TYR A 9 8.53 -11.58 -5.65
N GLU A 10 8.48 -12.03 -6.90
CA GLU A 10 7.80 -13.25 -7.30
C GLU A 10 8.44 -14.49 -6.64
N LYS A 11 9.77 -14.60 -6.68
CA LYS A 11 10.50 -15.65 -5.93
C LYS A 11 10.23 -15.59 -4.44
N SER A 12 10.12 -14.41 -3.85
CA SER A 12 9.80 -14.27 -2.43
C SER A 12 8.34 -14.66 -2.12
N LEU A 13 7.40 -14.44 -3.04
CA LEU A 13 6.02 -14.89 -2.90
C LEU A 13 5.89 -16.40 -3.04
N GLU A 14 6.71 -17.02 -3.89
CA GLU A 14 6.79 -18.48 -4.03
C GLU A 14 7.16 -19.13 -2.69
N LEU A 15 8.11 -18.54 -1.94
CA LEU A 15 8.44 -19.00 -0.57
C LEU A 15 7.27 -18.85 0.43
N CYS A 16 6.26 -18.06 0.09
CA CYS A 16 5.04 -17.89 0.87
C CYS A 16 3.87 -18.72 0.32
N ASP A 17 4.09 -19.60 -0.67
CA ASP A 17 3.05 -20.33 -1.42
C ASP A 17 1.95 -19.41 -1.98
N TYR A 18 2.28 -18.16 -2.30
CA TYR A 18 1.31 -17.12 -2.68
C TYR A 18 0.18 -16.90 -1.65
N ASN A 19 0.40 -17.36 -0.41
CA ASN A 19 -0.60 -17.37 0.64
C ASN A 19 -0.78 -15.98 1.23
N GLU A 20 -2.00 -15.44 1.12
CA GLU A 20 -2.39 -14.18 1.74
C GLU A 20 -2.44 -14.25 3.26
N ASP A 21 -2.42 -15.44 3.88
CA ASP A 21 -2.31 -15.59 5.32
C ASP A 21 -0.86 -15.55 5.82
N CYS A 22 0.14 -15.56 4.92
CA CYS A 22 1.54 -15.43 5.28
C CYS A 22 1.87 -13.96 5.64
N PRO A 23 2.33 -13.65 6.87
CA PRO A 23 2.62 -12.27 7.27
C PRO A 23 3.68 -11.58 6.39
N ALA A 24 4.62 -12.35 5.82
CA ALA A 24 5.65 -11.85 4.92
C ALA A 24 5.08 -11.44 3.55
N ALA A 25 4.01 -12.10 3.09
CA ALA A 25 3.35 -11.80 1.82
C ALA A 25 2.79 -10.36 1.77
N ALA A 26 2.40 -9.80 2.93
CA ALA A 26 1.88 -8.44 3.02
C ALA A 26 2.85 -7.39 2.46
N LEU A 27 4.12 -7.46 2.86
CA LEU A 27 5.14 -6.53 2.36
C LEU A 27 5.49 -6.81 0.90
N ILE A 28 5.53 -8.08 0.49
CA ILE A 28 5.88 -8.42 -0.89
C ILE A 28 4.80 -7.92 -1.87
N PHE A 29 3.52 -8.13 -1.54
CA PHE A 29 2.41 -7.58 -2.31
C PHE A 29 2.43 -6.05 -2.36
N SER A 30 2.79 -5.36 -1.28
CA SER A 30 2.88 -3.89 -1.32
C SER A 30 4.00 -3.42 -2.25
N ARG A 31 5.16 -4.10 -2.25
CA ARG A 31 6.28 -3.77 -3.15
C ARG A 31 5.95 -4.03 -4.62
N ILE A 32 5.30 -5.14 -4.94
CA ILE A 32 4.80 -5.40 -6.30
C ILE A 32 3.80 -4.31 -6.71
N GLY A 33 2.87 -3.95 -5.82
CA GLY A 33 1.91 -2.87 -6.06
C GLY A 33 2.59 -1.54 -6.36
N GLN A 34 3.66 -1.19 -5.62
CA GLN A 34 4.45 0.02 -5.86
C GLN A 34 5.13 0.00 -7.23
N VAL A 35 5.74 -1.11 -7.62
CA VAL A 35 6.37 -1.25 -8.95
C VAL A 35 5.33 -1.10 -10.06
N LYS A 36 4.20 -1.80 -9.96
CA LYS A 36 3.11 -1.70 -10.94
C LYS A 36 2.53 -0.29 -11.04
N PHE A 37 2.42 0.41 -9.90
CA PHE A 37 2.00 1.82 -9.86
C PHE A 37 2.99 2.71 -10.62
N GLN A 38 4.30 2.51 -10.41
CA GLN A 38 5.35 3.28 -11.10
C GLN A 38 5.42 2.97 -12.60
N GLN A 39 5.07 1.75 -13.01
CA GLN A 39 4.90 1.36 -14.41
C GLN A 39 3.62 1.91 -15.05
N GLY A 40 2.74 2.59 -14.29
CA GLY A 40 1.46 3.10 -14.78
C GLY A 40 0.37 2.01 -14.93
N ILE A 41 0.64 0.78 -14.48
CA ILE A 41 -0.32 -0.33 -14.54
C ILE A 41 -1.22 -0.27 -13.29
N ILE A 42 -2.11 0.72 -13.28
CA ILE A 42 -2.90 1.10 -12.10
C ILE A 42 -3.84 -0.02 -11.62
N SER A 43 -4.39 -0.83 -12.53
CA SER A 43 -5.29 -1.95 -12.18
C SER A 43 -4.56 -3.03 -11.36
N GLU A 44 -3.38 -3.46 -11.83
CA GLU A 44 -2.55 -4.43 -11.11
C GLU A 44 -2.01 -3.85 -9.80
N ALA A 45 -1.59 -2.58 -9.81
CA ALA A 45 -1.16 -1.90 -8.59
C ALA A 45 -2.25 -1.95 -7.51
N GLN A 46 -3.48 -1.58 -7.88
CA GLN A 46 -4.62 -1.64 -6.97
C GLN A 46 -4.89 -3.06 -6.46
N PHE A 47 -4.84 -4.06 -7.34
CA PHE A 47 -5.02 -5.46 -6.96
C PHE A 47 -4.02 -5.91 -5.90
N TYR A 48 -2.73 -5.66 -6.12
CA TYR A 48 -1.67 -6.03 -5.18
C TYR A 48 -1.72 -5.24 -3.87
N PHE A 49 -2.10 -3.95 -3.90
CA PHE A 49 -2.32 -3.20 -2.67
C PHE A 49 -3.48 -3.76 -1.83
N LEU A 50 -4.57 -4.21 -2.46
CA LEU A 50 -5.68 -4.82 -1.74
C LEU A 50 -5.29 -6.20 -1.16
N LYS A 51 -4.53 -7.00 -1.90
CA LYS A 51 -3.95 -8.26 -1.37
C LYS A 51 -3.03 -8.01 -0.17
N SER A 52 -2.19 -6.99 -0.27
CA SER A 52 -1.32 -6.56 0.82
C SER A 52 -2.11 -6.21 2.09
N LEU A 53 -3.20 -5.45 1.97
CA LEU A 53 -4.06 -5.13 3.11
C LEU A 53 -4.69 -6.37 3.74
N LYS A 54 -5.16 -7.33 2.94
CA LYS A 54 -5.71 -8.60 3.45
C LYS A 54 -4.64 -9.39 4.20
N ALA A 55 -3.43 -9.52 3.64
CA ALA A 55 -2.33 -10.19 4.32
C ALA A 55 -1.86 -9.47 5.58
N TYR A 56 -2.01 -8.15 5.62
CA TYR A 56 -1.77 -7.39 6.82
C TYR A 56 -2.76 -7.71 7.95
N GLU A 57 -3.98 -8.21 7.69
CA GLU A 57 -4.94 -8.62 8.73
C GLU A 57 -4.35 -9.71 9.64
N ASN A 58 -3.51 -10.59 9.08
CA ASN A 58 -2.84 -11.68 9.78
C ASN A 58 -1.42 -11.32 10.24
N SER A 59 -1.00 -10.06 10.08
CA SER A 59 0.36 -9.61 10.37
C SER A 59 0.39 -8.60 11.52
N VAL A 60 1.31 -8.81 12.46
CA VAL A 60 1.62 -7.84 13.53
C VAL A 60 2.34 -6.59 12.99
N PHE A 61 2.90 -6.66 11.77
CA PHE A 61 3.66 -5.58 11.16
C PHE A 61 2.73 -4.56 10.50
N ALA A 62 2.34 -3.53 11.24
CA ALA A 62 1.36 -2.56 10.77
C ALA A 62 1.96 -1.32 10.05
N TRP A 63 3.28 -1.10 10.13
CA TRP A 63 3.93 0.08 9.54
C TRP A 63 3.79 0.13 8.01
N GLY A 64 3.91 -1.01 7.32
CA GLY A 64 3.80 -1.07 5.86
C GLY A 64 2.39 -0.79 5.34
N ARG A 65 1.37 -0.73 6.22
CA ARG A 65 0.02 -0.32 5.86
C ARG A 65 -0.06 1.15 5.46
N VAL A 66 0.84 2.01 5.99
CA VAL A 66 0.85 3.46 5.68
C VAL A 66 1.02 3.67 4.18
N ASP A 67 2.05 3.05 3.59
CA ASP A 67 2.31 3.09 2.14
C ASP A 67 1.10 2.60 1.35
N VAL A 68 0.59 1.42 1.71
CA VAL A 68 -0.51 0.78 0.97
C VAL A 68 -1.76 1.65 0.97
N TYR A 69 -2.13 2.22 2.12
CA TYR A 69 -3.25 3.14 2.22
C TYR A 69 -3.00 4.43 1.43
N TYR A 70 -1.80 4.99 1.47
CA TYR A 70 -1.46 6.19 0.71
C TYR A 70 -1.54 5.95 -0.81
N TYR A 71 -1.03 4.84 -1.32
CA TYR A 71 -1.15 4.51 -2.74
C TYR A 71 -2.60 4.23 -3.15
N LEU A 72 -3.40 3.56 -2.31
CA LEU A 72 -4.84 3.41 -2.57
C LEU A 72 -5.55 4.76 -2.59
N TYR A 73 -5.21 5.69 -1.70
CA TYR A 73 -5.68 7.08 -1.78
C TYR A 73 -5.37 7.69 -3.15
N LYS A 74 -4.12 7.61 -3.63
CA LYS A 74 -3.74 8.15 -4.94
C LYS A 74 -4.55 7.53 -6.08
N ILE A 75 -4.75 6.21 -6.06
CA ILE A 75 -5.52 5.48 -7.08
C ILE A 75 -6.99 5.89 -7.06
N TYR A 76 -7.62 5.99 -5.88
CA TYR A 76 -9.03 6.38 -5.81
C TYR A 76 -9.25 7.87 -6.08
N SER A 77 -8.27 8.71 -5.74
CA SER A 77 -8.26 10.13 -6.07
C SER A 77 -8.20 10.34 -7.60
N SER A 78 -7.33 9.59 -8.31
CA SER A 78 -7.27 9.67 -9.78
C SER A 78 -8.52 9.17 -10.49
N LYS A 79 -9.34 8.34 -9.81
CA LYS A 79 -10.65 7.87 -10.27
C LYS A 79 -11.81 8.81 -9.87
N ASN A 80 -11.51 9.96 -9.28
CA ASN A 80 -12.49 10.91 -8.73
C ASN A 80 -13.43 10.29 -7.69
N MET A 81 -13.00 9.21 -7.01
CA MET A 81 -13.77 8.54 -5.96
C MET A 81 -13.48 9.19 -4.60
N VAL A 82 -13.89 10.45 -4.44
CA VAL A 82 -13.48 11.34 -3.34
C VAL A 82 -13.68 10.72 -1.95
N VAL A 83 -14.87 10.16 -1.66
CA VAL A 83 -15.17 9.56 -0.35
C VAL A 83 -14.22 8.40 -0.04
N LYS A 84 -13.96 7.54 -1.03
CA LYS A 84 -13.10 6.37 -0.87
C LYS A 84 -11.64 6.77 -0.73
N ALA A 85 -11.20 7.76 -1.51
CA ALA A 85 -9.86 8.33 -1.41
C ALA A 85 -9.62 8.93 -0.02
N LYS A 86 -10.56 9.74 0.49
CA LYS A 86 -10.48 10.33 1.84
C LYS A 86 -10.38 9.26 2.94
N ASN A 87 -11.21 8.22 2.88
CA ASN A 87 -11.14 7.11 3.85
C ASN A 87 -9.75 6.44 3.89
N TYR A 88 -9.13 6.22 2.73
CA TYR A 88 -7.79 5.63 2.69
C TYR A 88 -6.72 6.59 3.20
N LEU A 89 -6.83 7.89 2.91
CA LEU A 89 -5.90 8.89 3.42
C LEU A 89 -5.98 9.03 4.96
N GLU A 90 -7.19 8.99 5.51
CA GLU A 90 -7.43 8.99 6.97
C GLU A 90 -6.81 7.75 7.63
N LYS A 91 -6.97 6.57 7.02
CA LYS A 91 -6.28 5.35 7.49
C LYS A 91 -4.76 5.50 7.43
N ALA A 92 -4.21 6.03 6.34
CA ALA A 92 -2.77 6.27 6.22
C ALA A 92 -2.27 7.18 7.36
N SER A 93 -2.98 8.28 7.65
CA SER A 93 -2.65 9.19 8.75
C SER A 93 -2.74 8.51 10.12
N PHE A 94 -3.81 7.75 10.38
CA PHE A 94 -3.96 7.01 11.64
C PHE A 94 -2.77 6.08 11.92
N TYR A 95 -2.37 5.28 10.93
CA TYR A 95 -1.23 4.37 11.07
C TYR A 95 0.10 5.11 11.15
N ALA A 96 0.29 6.19 10.39
CA ALA A 96 1.51 6.99 10.44
C ALA A 96 1.73 7.61 11.83
N ASN A 97 0.67 8.13 12.45
CA ASN A 97 0.71 8.66 13.81
C ASN A 97 0.93 7.56 14.85
N LYS A 98 0.26 6.41 14.71
CA LYS A 98 0.35 5.29 15.66
C LYS A 98 1.74 4.66 15.73
N TYR A 99 2.45 4.59 14.60
CA TYR A 99 3.74 3.89 14.50
C TYR A 99 4.93 4.83 14.25
N ALA A 100 4.75 6.14 14.42
CA ALA A 100 5.79 7.16 14.25
C ALA A 100 6.54 7.07 12.90
N CYS A 101 5.81 6.82 11.80
CA CYS A 101 6.38 6.86 10.46
C CYS A 101 6.51 8.33 9.99
N ASP A 102 7.57 9.00 10.39
CA ASP A 102 7.75 10.44 10.16
C ASP A 102 7.84 10.82 8.67
N GLU A 103 8.41 9.95 7.81
CA GLU A 103 8.64 10.25 6.38
C GLU A 103 7.37 10.64 5.62
N LEU A 104 6.25 9.95 5.87
CA LEU A 104 4.98 10.18 5.17
C LEU A 104 3.97 10.97 6.00
N ARG A 105 4.16 11.05 7.32
CA ARG A 105 3.18 11.64 8.24
C ARG A 105 2.89 13.11 7.90
N GLU A 106 3.92 13.94 7.81
CA GLU A 106 3.76 15.38 7.57
C GLU A 106 3.09 15.66 6.21
N HIS A 107 3.50 14.91 5.19
CA HIS A 107 2.93 15.01 3.84
C HIS A 107 1.45 14.59 3.83
N ILE A 108 1.10 13.46 4.44
CA ILE A 108 -0.28 12.98 4.53
C ILE A 108 -1.16 13.99 5.29
N ASN A 109 -0.68 14.51 6.41
CA ASN A 109 -1.42 15.48 7.22
C ASN A 109 -1.64 16.80 6.46
N SER A 110 -0.64 17.26 5.70
CA SER A 110 -0.77 18.44 4.83
C SER A 110 -1.87 18.26 3.77
N ILE A 111 -1.99 17.07 3.18
CA ILE A 111 -3.06 16.78 2.21
C ILE A 111 -4.42 16.79 2.90
N LEU A 112 -4.56 16.17 4.07
CA LEU A 112 -5.84 16.11 4.80
C LEU A 112 -6.36 17.50 5.17
N ILE A 113 -5.49 18.42 5.58
CA ILE A 113 -5.87 19.81 5.89
C ILE A 113 -6.49 20.50 4.67
N LYS A 114 -6.01 20.21 3.45
CA LYS A 114 -6.54 20.81 2.21
C LYS A 114 -7.85 20.18 1.73
N LEU A 115 -8.22 19.02 2.26
CA LEU A 115 -9.44 18.28 1.91
C LEU A 115 -10.61 18.55 2.86
N ASN A 116 -10.40 19.39 3.88
CA ASN A 116 -11.41 19.88 4.81
C ASN A 116 -11.67 21.36 4.54
#